data_AF-K2F6C9-F1
#
_entry.id   AF-K2F6C9-F1
#
_cell.length_a   1.000
_cell.length_b   1.000
_cell.length_c   1.000
_cell.angle_alpha   90.00
_cell.angle_beta   90.00
_cell.angle_gamma   90.00
#
_symmetry.space_group_name_H-M   'P 1'
#
loop_
_entity.id
_entity.type
_entity.pdbx_description
1 polymer ?
#
loop_
_entity_poly.entity_id
_entity_poly.type
_entity_poly.pdbx_seq_one_letter_code
_entity_poly.pdbx_strand_id
1 'polypeptide(L)'
;MQWAENKVKIPADISEKMTKVIQKMTKEIYESFKCEWWAPRVDYLYNKESEKIYVNEVNMIPWALQMHLWEKTWINGELFLETLIKTSIEKKEKRNVNIDFSSNIIDYTLTFINK
;
A
#
# COMPACT_ATOMS: atom_id res chain seq x y z
N MET A 1 21.64 5.96 3.11
CA MET A 1 20.88 5.16 2.13
C MET A 1 21.29 5.57 0.70
N GLN A 2 22.61 5.66 0.46
CA GLN A 2 23.20 6.40 -0.68
C GLN A 2 23.04 5.73 -2.06
N TRP A 3 22.56 4.48 -2.14
CA TRP A 3 22.51 3.71 -3.38
C TRP A 3 21.28 3.99 -4.25
N ALA A 4 20.15 4.39 -3.63
CA ALA A 4 18.92 4.77 -4.35
C ALA A 4 18.93 6.26 -4.75
N GLU A 5 19.58 7.11 -3.96
CA GLU A 5 19.65 8.57 -4.17
C GLU A 5 20.29 8.97 -5.50
N ASN A 6 21.22 8.16 -6.03
CA ASN A 6 21.93 8.48 -7.27
C ASN A 6 21.22 8.04 -8.57
N LYS A 7 20.07 7.35 -8.50
CA LYS A 7 19.38 6.84 -9.70
C LYS A 7 17.88 7.12 -9.78
N VAL A 8 17.22 7.42 -8.67
CA VAL A 8 15.76 7.66 -8.67
C VAL A 8 15.49 9.16 -8.82
N LYS A 9 14.96 9.57 -9.98
CA LYS A 9 14.54 10.94 -10.24
C LYS A 9 13.13 11.16 -9.69
N ILE A 10 13.00 12.02 -8.68
CA ILE A 10 11.73 12.38 -8.04
C ILE A 10 11.60 13.91 -8.04
N PRO A 11 10.56 14.48 -8.67
CA PRO A 11 9.49 13.82 -9.41
C PRO A 11 9.96 13.20 -10.73
N ALA A 12 9.21 12.22 -11.23
CA ALA A 12 9.49 11.58 -12.50
C ALA A 12 9.36 12.57 -13.67
N ASP A 13 10.21 12.40 -14.69
CA ASP A 13 10.24 13.23 -15.89
C ASP A 13 9.18 12.77 -16.91
N ILE A 14 7.92 13.03 -16.58
CA ILE A 14 6.75 12.65 -17.37
C ILE A 14 5.79 13.83 -17.48
N SER A 15 4.94 13.83 -18.51
CA SER A 15 3.94 14.89 -18.68
C SER A 15 2.92 14.89 -17.54
N GLU A 16 2.37 16.05 -17.22
CA GLU A 16 1.36 16.19 -16.17
C GLU A 16 0.11 15.33 -16.44
N LYS A 17 -0.25 15.19 -17.72
CA LYS A 17 -1.33 14.29 -18.17
C LYS A 17 -1.02 12.84 -17.77
N MET A 18 0.21 12.39 -17.98
CA MET A 18 0.63 11.03 -17.63
C MET A 18 0.64 10.82 -16.12
N THR A 19 1.13 11.79 -15.36
CA THR A 19 1.08 11.78 -13.89
C THR A 19 -0.35 11.58 -13.38
N LYS A 20 -1.32 12.31 -13.93
CA LYS A 20 -2.74 12.18 -13.55
C LYS A 20 -3.31 10.80 -13.89
N VAL A 21 -2.91 10.20 -15.02
CA VAL A 21 -3.32 8.84 -15.40
C VAL A 21 -2.79 7.83 -14.39
N ILE A 22 -1.50 7.90 -14.04
CA ILE A 22 -0.87 6.99 -13.06
C ILE A 22 -1.53 7.14 -11.68
N GLN A 23 -1.79 8.37 -11.23
CA GLN A 23 -2.48 8.61 -9.95
C GLN A 23 -3.90 8.04 -9.94
N LYS A 24 -4.66 8.20 -11.03
CA LYS A 24 -6.00 7.63 -11.17
C LYS A 24 -5.97 6.10 -11.13
N MET A 25 -5.09 5.48 -11.91
CA MET A 25 -4.91 4.03 -11.93
C MET A 25 -4.49 3.50 -10.54
N THR A 26 -3.57 4.21 -9.87
CA THR A 26 -3.11 3.83 -8.51
C THR A 26 -4.27 3.85 -7.52
N LYS A 27 -5.17 4.83 -7.60
CA LYS A 27 -6.37 4.91 -6.77
C LYS A 27 -7.34 3.76 -7.05
N GLU A 28 -7.59 3.45 -8.32
CA GLU A 28 -8.45 2.32 -8.72
C GLU A 28 -7.88 0.98 -8.22
N ILE A 29 -6.56 0.78 -8.30
CA ILE A 29 -5.88 -0.39 -7.74
C ILE A 29 -6.06 -0.43 -6.23
N TYR A 30 -5.80 0.67 -5.53
CA TYR A 30 -5.95 0.75 -4.08
C TYR A 30 -7.36 0.36 -3.61
N GLU A 31 -8.39 0.86 -4.30
CA GLU A 31 -9.79 0.54 -4.03
C GLU A 31 -10.12 -0.92 -4.36
N SER A 32 -9.62 -1.43 -5.49
CA SER A 32 -9.86 -2.81 -5.95
C SER A 32 -9.25 -3.86 -5.02
N PHE A 33 -8.04 -3.60 -4.51
CA PHE A 33 -7.35 -4.49 -3.59
C PHE A 33 -7.83 -4.35 -2.13
N LYS A 34 -8.78 -3.44 -1.85
CA LYS A 34 -9.24 -3.11 -0.50
C LYS A 34 -8.06 -2.90 0.45
N CYS A 35 -7.06 -2.16 -0.02
CA CYS A 35 -5.93 -1.76 0.78
C CYS A 35 -6.44 -0.86 1.90
N GLU A 36 -6.85 -1.45 3.02
CA GLU A 36 -7.57 -0.70 4.06
C GLU A 36 -6.62 -0.06 5.05
N TRP A 37 -5.42 -0.60 5.22
CA TRP A 37 -4.57 -0.35 6.40
C TRP A 37 -3.22 0.27 6.05
N TRP A 38 -2.86 0.30 4.76
CA TRP A 38 -1.50 0.60 4.34
C TRP A 38 -1.46 1.31 2.99
N ALA A 39 -0.41 2.08 2.75
CA ALA A 39 -0.12 2.71 1.47
C ALA A 39 0.78 1.79 0.61
N PRO A 40 0.22 0.99 -0.33
CA PRO A 40 1.04 0.16 -1.20
C PRO A 40 1.84 1.02 -2.16
N ARG A 41 3.05 0.56 -2.51
CA ARG A 41 3.78 1.11 -3.66
C ARG A 41 3.32 0.38 -4.92
N VAL A 42 2.91 1.12 -5.94
CA VAL A 42 2.60 0.54 -7.25
C VAL A 42 3.73 0.88 -8.20
N ASP A 43 4.37 -0.14 -8.74
CA ASP A 43 5.46 0.00 -9.69
C ASP A 43 4.92 -0.17 -11.11
N TYR A 44 5.31 0.75 -11.99
CA TYR A 44 4.80 0.85 -13.35
C TYR A 44 5.92 0.70 -14.38
N LEU A 45 5.60 0.12 -15.52
CA LEU A 45 6.43 0.14 -16.72
C LEU A 45 5.84 1.14 -17.71
N TYR A 46 6.67 2.06 -18.19
CA TYR A 46 6.28 3.06 -19.19
C TYR A 46 7.04 2.84 -20.49
N ASN A 47 6.30 2.64 -21.58
CA ASN A 47 6.88 2.55 -22.92
C ASN A 47 6.85 3.94 -23.57
N LYS A 48 8.03 4.50 -23.87
CA LYS A 48 8.18 5.86 -24.43
C LYS A 48 7.72 5.98 -25.89
N GLU A 49 7.80 4.91 -26.69
CA GLU A 49 7.43 4.95 -28.11
C GLU A 49 5.92 4.85 -28.32
N SER A 50 5.26 4.00 -27.52
CA SER A 50 3.81 3.79 -27.60
C SER A 50 3.02 4.64 -26.61
N GLU A 51 3.70 5.36 -25.71
CA GLU A 51 3.13 6.13 -24.59
C GLU A 51 2.18 5.30 -23.69
N LYS A 52 2.38 3.98 -23.63
CA LYS A 52 1.55 3.06 -22.83
C LYS A 52 2.18 2.83 -21.45
N ILE A 53 1.31 2.79 -20.45
CA ILE A 53 1.65 2.40 -19.08
C ILE A 53 1.12 1.01 -18.79
N TYR A 54 1.93 0.21 -18.10
CA TYR A 54 1.57 -1.10 -17.60
C TYR A 54 1.87 -1.17 -16.11
N VAL A 55 0.98 -1.82 -15.34
CA VAL A 55 1.23 -2.11 -13.92
C VAL A 55 2.17 -3.31 -13.86
N ASN A 56 3.28 -3.18 -13.13
CA ASN A 56 4.24 -4.26 -12.94
C ASN A 56 3.95 -5.04 -11.65
N GLU A 57 3.99 -4.34 -10.51
CA GLU A 57 3.79 -4.95 -9.20
C GLU A 57 3.08 -3.98 -8.24
N VAL A 58 2.32 -4.56 -7.31
CA VAL A 58 1.67 -3.86 -6.21
C VAL A 58 2.30 -4.35 -4.91
N ASN A 59 3.18 -3.54 -4.35
CA ASN A 59 3.90 -3.82 -3.12
C ASN A 59 3.10 -3.36 -1.90
N MET A 60 2.40 -4.31 -1.27
CA MET A 60 1.56 -4.06 -0.10
C MET A 60 2.33 -3.62 1.14
N ILE A 61 3.60 -4.04 1.29
CA ILE A 61 4.47 -3.64 2.39
C ILE A 61 5.81 -3.25 1.79
N PRO A 62 5.96 -2.00 1.33
CA PRO A 62 7.22 -1.53 0.84
C PRO A 62 8.16 -1.23 2.01
N TRP A 63 9.44 -1.54 1.83
CA TRP A 63 10.46 -1.26 2.83
C TRP A 63 10.53 0.25 3.15
N ALA A 64 10.59 0.59 4.44
CA ALA A 64 10.66 1.96 4.97
C ALA A 64 9.51 2.91 4.52
N LEU A 65 8.32 2.38 4.22
CA LEU A 65 7.13 3.19 3.86
C LEU A 65 7.30 4.12 2.64
N GLN A 66 8.42 4.01 1.92
CA GLN A 66 8.78 4.86 0.79
C GLN A 66 8.71 6.36 1.12
N MET A 67 9.15 6.76 2.32
CA MET A 67 9.07 8.16 2.80
C MET A 67 9.65 9.17 1.79
N HIS A 68 10.69 8.80 1.03
CA HIS A 68 11.30 9.62 -0.02
C HIS A 68 10.33 10.07 -1.13
N LEU A 69 9.27 9.31 -1.42
CA LEU A 69 8.23 9.75 -2.36
C LEU A 69 7.34 10.82 -1.73
N TRP A 70 6.98 10.63 -0.46
CA TRP A 70 6.12 11.54 0.28
C TRP A 70 6.81 12.86 0.63
N GLU A 71 8.11 12.84 0.93
CA GLU A 71 8.92 14.05 1.21
C GLU A 71 8.95 15.05 0.05
N LYS A 72 8.74 14.59 -1.19
CA LYS A 72 8.63 15.45 -2.38
C LYS A 72 7.21 15.93 -2.66
N THR A 73 6.25 15.52 -1.84
CA THR A 73 4.88 16.04 -1.83
C THR A 73 4.73 17.13 -0.76
N TRP A 74 3.51 17.64 -0.58
CA TRP A 74 3.21 18.59 0.50
C TRP A 74 3.09 17.93 1.88
N ILE A 75 3.20 16.60 1.97
CA ILE A 75 3.01 15.83 3.22
C ILE A 75 4.37 15.58 3.87
N ASN A 76 4.57 16.11 5.08
CA ASN A 76 5.72 15.75 5.91
C ASN A 76 5.62 14.26 6.31
N GLY A 77 6.74 13.54 6.32
CA GLY A 77 6.81 12.14 6.72
C GLY A 77 6.21 11.87 8.12
N GLU A 78 6.31 12.82 9.04
CA GLU A 78 5.67 12.73 10.35
C GLU A 78 4.13 12.74 10.24
N LEU A 79 3.58 13.71 9.51
CA LEU A 79 2.13 13.80 9.28
C LEU A 79 1.58 12.57 8.54
N PHE A 80 2.37 12.00 7.62
CA PHE A 80 2.03 10.75 6.93
C PHE A 80 1.92 9.58 7.92
N LEU A 81 2.90 9.41 8.81
CA LEU A 81 2.88 8.37 9.84
C LEU A 81 1.70 8.55 10.80
N GLU A 82 1.48 9.77 11.28
CA GLU A 82 0.32 10.10 12.13
C GLU A 82 -0.99 9.74 11.46
N THR A 83 -1.15 10.09 10.18
CA THR A 83 -2.36 9.78 9.40
C THR A 83 -2.56 8.27 9.26
N LEU A 84 -1.49 7.51 9.02
CA LEU A 84 -1.52 6.06 8.86
C LEU A 84 -1.91 5.37 10.18
N ILE A 85 -1.33 5.80 11.30
CA ILE A 85 -1.67 5.31 12.65
C ILE A 85 -3.14 5.63 12.97
N LYS A 86 -3.56 6.88 12.77
CA LYS A 86 -4.94 7.33 13.04
C LYS A 86 -5.95 6.52 12.23
N THR A 87 -5.73 6.38 10.92
CA THR A 87 -6.62 5.60 10.04
C THR A 87 -6.71 4.15 10.46
N SER A 88 -5.58 3.57 10.92
CA SER A 88 -5.54 2.19 11.42
C SER A 88 -6.34 2.03 12.73
N ILE A 89 -6.25 2.99 13.65
CA ILE A 89 -7.04 2.95 14.90
C ILE A 89 -8.53 3.09 14.60
N GLU A 90 -8.93 4.08 13.81
CA GLU A 90 -10.33 4.32 13.45
C GLU A 90 -10.98 3.11 12.78
N LYS A 91 -10.24 2.43 11.89
CA LYS A 91 -10.75 1.22 11.24
C LYS A 91 -10.81 0.03 12.17
N LYS A 92 -9.86 -0.11 13.11
CA LYS A 92 -9.91 -1.15 14.15
C LYS A 92 -11.16 -1.00 15.01
N GLU A 93 -11.47 0.23 15.42
CA GLU A 93 -12.67 0.53 16.23
C GLU A 93 -13.97 0.28 15.47
N LYS A 94 -14.01 0.57 14.17
CA LYS A 94 -15.15 0.22 13.29
C LYS A 94 -15.29 -1.28 13.06
N ARG A 95 -14.21 -2.05 13.21
CA ARG A 95 -14.21 -3.50 13.13
C ARG A 95 -14.73 -4.07 14.46
N ASN A 96 -16.05 -4.18 14.57
CA ASN A 96 -16.71 -4.91 15.65
C ASN A 96 -16.58 -6.43 15.39
N VAL A 97 -15.35 -6.96 15.42
CA VAL A 97 -15.08 -8.35 15.09
C VAL A 97 -15.07 -9.19 16.36
N ASN A 98 -16.24 -9.70 16.74
CA ASN A 98 -16.30 -10.98 17.46
C ASN A 98 -15.98 -12.06 16.43
N ILE A 99 -14.74 -12.50 16.39
CA ILE A 99 -14.37 -13.62 15.54
C ILE A 99 -14.63 -14.90 16.33
N ASP A 100 -15.87 -15.39 16.27
CA ASP A 100 -16.18 -16.75 16.70
C ASP A 100 -15.73 -17.73 15.60
N PHE A 101 -14.48 -18.18 15.71
CA PHE A 101 -13.99 -19.29 14.89
C PHE A 101 -14.52 -20.60 15.48
N SER A 102 -15.70 -21.03 15.01
CA SER A 102 -16.15 -22.41 15.18
C SER A 102 -15.64 -23.25 14.02
N SER A 103 -14.84 -24.27 14.33
CA SER A 103 -14.35 -25.24 13.35
C SER A 103 -14.29 -26.61 13.98
N ASN A 104 -14.92 -27.58 13.31
CA ASN A 104 -14.88 -28.98 13.72
C ASN A 104 -13.44 -29.51 13.89
N ILE A 105 -12.46 -28.93 13.17
CA ILE A 105 -11.05 -29.32 13.29
C ILE A 105 -10.48 -28.89 14.65
N ILE A 106 -10.80 -27.68 15.11
CA ILE A 106 -10.34 -27.15 16.39
C ILE A 106 -10.96 -27.95 17.54
N ASP A 107 -12.26 -28.24 17.45
CA ASP A 107 -12.97 -29.05 18.44
C ASP A 107 -12.41 -30.47 18.54
N TYR A 108 -12.09 -31.10 17.40
CA TYR A 108 -11.45 -32.41 17.38
C TYR A 108 -10.07 -32.40 18.03
N THR A 109 -9.25 -31.36 17.77
CA THR A 109 -7.93 -31.24 18.40
C THR A 109 -8.00 -31.03 19.91
N LEU A 110 -8.96 -30.22 20.40
CA LEU A 110 -9.16 -30.01 21.83
C LEU A 110 -9.64 -31.27 22.55
N THR A 111 -10.42 -32.11 21.85
CA THR A 111 -10.87 -33.41 22.38
C THR A 111 -9.71 -34.41 22.53
N PHE A 112 -8.71 -34.32 21.67
CA PHE A 112 -7.55 -35.22 21.68
C PHE A 112 -6.51 -34.86 22.75
N ILE A 113 -6.38 -33.57 23.08
CA ILE A 113 -5.42 -33.07 24.07
C ILE A 113 -5.91 -33.31 25.52
N ASN A 114 -7.22 -33.34 25.74
CA ASN A 114 -7.82 -33.51 27.08
C ASN A 114 -8.07 -34.98 27.46
N LYS A 115 -7.39 -35.92 26.82
CA LYS A 115 -7.49 -37.37 27.06
C LYS A 115 -6.15 -37.90 27.57
#